data_AF-A0A420HUT7-F1
#
_entry.id   AF-A0A420HUT7-F1
#
_cell.length_a   1.000
_cell.length_b   1.000
_cell.length_c   1.000
_cell.angle_alpha   90.00
_cell.angle_beta   90.00
_cell.angle_gamma   90.00
#
_symmetry.space_group_name_H-M   'P 1'
#
loop_
_entity.id
_entity.type
_entity.pdbx_description
1 polymer ?
#
loop_
_entity_poly.entity_id
_entity_poly.type
_entity_poly.pdbx_seq_one_letter_code
_entity_poly.pdbx_strand_id
1 'polypeptide(L)'
;MEDFKRLPGTLSWLQSSLEPFIKPRKTVLEVRKILRLYLISHIENQDQQLINRPLLLPDNSIGVKELIDGVKGLQREYLRCLDLNIKVKNEYFKLSSEHRSKSTSDAAETTVSSSFINDNSISSIDSFADLIKKKKRQSRLSIIQFFMEKLEKKPAAADDFFDPKVVLREVATIPHVPSEVIQPLKTDKDSSHNRISTLISHLEKAVFLARKRLEEEQKLLSNKKYEQIASTLCQNSRLFALQVTRNELIKWIEAELPKTDEMPVDVSEAASGTHFQGHVLPNVRKSLESLTKLYFDYIEARKLLLAYSLNDFESNVSDCADQKDIILSEEQPKAANFTSMIFPYFSELSSLSNQQRVFIQQKLHLATNLTKQLEEANQGFERQAQESHLLPIYPISLPDLHRRQCDSSTSFADTVSSQGRPDLYRHGIIWAHAAQSAGRATMDVVLRNSEMGNLSLSEVQKNLGKLDHLIGNIAGNHFSNSKHDIWFDLERNIETIKAEIIDSD
;
A
#
# COMPACT_ATOMS: atom_id res chain seq x y z
N MET A 1 -46.72 29.57 -24.82
CA MET A 1 -47.06 28.59 -23.76
C MET A 1 -47.28 29.37 -22.48
N GLU A 2 -48.34 30.16 -22.46
CA GLU A 2 -48.79 30.88 -21.28
C GLU A 2 -50.12 30.22 -20.92
N ASP A 3 -50.15 29.35 -19.90
CA ASP A 3 -51.38 28.83 -19.26
C ASP A 3 -51.04 27.92 -18.05
N PHE A 4 -50.09 28.33 -17.19
CA PHE A 4 -49.74 27.58 -15.97
C PHE A 4 -49.85 28.43 -14.70
N LYS A 5 -50.78 29.40 -14.66
CA LYS A 5 -50.90 30.31 -13.50
C LYS A 5 -51.71 29.75 -12.32
N ARG A 6 -52.18 28.50 -12.32
CA ARG A 6 -52.84 27.88 -11.14
C ARG A 6 -52.62 26.37 -11.08
N LEU A 7 -51.46 25.94 -10.60
CA LEU A 7 -51.25 24.55 -10.15
C LEU A 7 -51.02 24.56 -8.62
N PRO A 8 -51.60 23.61 -7.87
CA PRO A 8 -51.44 23.54 -6.42
C PRO A 8 -49.96 23.40 -6.03
N GLY A 9 -49.54 24.03 -4.94
CA GLY A 9 -48.11 24.20 -4.57
C GLY A 9 -47.31 22.90 -4.40
N THR A 10 -47.98 21.76 -4.25
CA THR A 10 -47.35 20.43 -4.25
C THR A 10 -46.87 20.01 -5.64
N LEU A 11 -47.59 20.42 -6.69
CA LEU A 11 -47.30 20.09 -8.08
C LEU A 11 -46.21 20.99 -8.65
N SER A 12 -46.11 22.25 -8.19
CA SER A 12 -44.99 23.13 -8.53
C SER A 12 -43.67 22.64 -7.94
N TRP A 13 -43.66 22.13 -6.71
CA TRP A 13 -42.45 21.52 -6.12
C TRP A 13 -42.00 20.28 -6.89
N LEU A 14 -42.95 19.40 -7.24
CA LEU A 14 -42.66 18.21 -8.04
C LEU A 14 -42.14 18.59 -9.44
N GLN A 15 -42.73 19.62 -10.06
CA GLN A 15 -42.28 20.13 -11.34
C GLN A 15 -40.87 20.69 -11.25
N SER A 16 -40.53 21.50 -10.24
CA SER A 16 -39.17 22.02 -10.05
C SER A 16 -38.14 20.91 -9.75
N SER A 17 -38.55 19.85 -9.05
CA SER A 17 -37.71 18.67 -8.80
C SER A 17 -37.46 17.85 -10.07
N LEU A 18 -38.46 17.75 -10.95
CA LEU A 18 -38.39 16.99 -12.20
C LEU A 18 -37.88 17.79 -13.40
N GLU A 19 -37.90 19.12 -13.36
CA GLU A 19 -37.40 20.02 -14.41
C GLU A 19 -35.96 19.71 -14.88
N PRO A 20 -34.98 19.43 -13.99
CA PRO A 20 -33.65 19.03 -14.43
C PRO A 20 -33.61 17.66 -15.16
N PHE A 21 -34.62 16.81 -14.96
CA PHE A 21 -34.70 15.47 -15.55
C PHE A 21 -35.66 15.38 -16.75
N ILE A 22 -36.63 16.28 -16.87
CA ILE A 22 -37.60 16.34 -17.96
C ILE A 22 -37.06 17.29 -19.03
N LYS A 23 -36.34 16.74 -20.00
CA LYS A 23 -35.91 17.49 -21.18
C LYS A 23 -37.09 17.73 -22.14
N PRO A 24 -37.23 18.92 -22.74
CA PRO A 24 -38.29 19.17 -23.71
C PRO A 24 -38.16 18.23 -24.91
N ARG A 25 -39.29 17.82 -25.49
CA ARG A 25 -39.35 16.81 -26.56
C ARG A 25 -38.42 17.12 -27.75
N LYS A 26 -38.19 18.41 -28.03
CA LYS A 26 -37.28 18.88 -29.09
C LYS A 26 -35.82 18.52 -28.79
N THR A 27 -35.32 18.80 -27.59
CA THR A 27 -33.93 18.49 -27.21
C THR A 27 -33.70 16.99 -27.09
N VAL A 28 -34.72 16.22 -26.67
CA VAL A 28 -34.65 14.75 -26.67
C VAL A 28 -34.54 14.20 -28.10
N LEU A 29 -35.28 14.77 -29.05
CA LEU A 29 -35.18 14.38 -30.46
C LEU A 29 -33.82 14.77 -31.06
N GLU A 30 -33.27 15.93 -30.71
CA GLU A 30 -31.93 16.35 -31.13
C GLU A 30 -30.85 15.43 -30.57
N VAL A 31 -30.88 15.13 -29.27
CA VAL A 31 -29.95 14.16 -28.65
C VAL A 31 -30.09 12.79 -29.30
N ARG A 32 -31.31 12.33 -29.58
CA ARG A 32 -31.53 11.05 -30.27
C ARG A 32 -30.99 11.07 -31.70
N LYS A 33 -31.13 12.19 -32.42
CA LYS A 33 -30.55 12.36 -33.76
C LYS A 33 -29.01 12.34 -33.69
N ILE A 34 -28.40 13.06 -32.76
CA ILE A 34 -26.95 13.08 -32.57
C ILE A 34 -26.42 11.68 -32.22
N LEU A 35 -27.05 11.00 -31.25
CA LEU A 35 -26.68 9.62 -30.90
C LEU A 35 -26.88 8.67 -32.06
N ARG A 36 -27.95 8.81 -32.84
CA ARG A 36 -28.19 8.00 -34.03
C ARG A 36 -27.10 8.24 -35.08
N LEU A 37 -26.72 9.48 -35.35
CA LEU A 37 -25.64 9.81 -36.28
C LEU A 37 -24.29 9.29 -35.78
N TYR A 38 -24.01 9.43 -34.48
CA TYR A 38 -22.80 8.89 -33.85
C TYR A 38 -22.73 7.36 -33.99
N LEU A 39 -23.81 6.65 -33.65
CA LEU A 39 -23.88 5.21 -33.81
C LEU A 39 -23.77 4.77 -35.28
N ILE A 40 -24.45 5.47 -36.20
CA ILE A 40 -24.33 5.20 -37.64
C ILE A 40 -22.89 5.39 -38.11
N SER A 41 -22.20 6.43 -37.68
CA SER A 41 -20.79 6.64 -38.05
C SER A 41 -19.87 5.53 -37.55
N HIS A 42 -20.15 4.95 -36.38
CA HIS A 42 -19.39 3.82 -35.86
C HIS A 42 -19.75 2.48 -36.53
N ILE A 43 -20.95 2.37 -37.11
CA ILE A 43 -21.42 1.19 -37.84
C ILE A 43 -20.97 1.23 -39.31
N GLU A 44 -20.94 2.40 -39.94
CA GLU A 44 -20.53 2.56 -41.36
C GLU A 44 -19.00 2.43 -41.53
N ASN A 45 -18.21 2.77 -40.52
CA ASN A 45 -16.75 2.65 -40.56
C ASN A 45 -16.22 1.21 -40.37
N GLN A 46 -17.08 0.25 -40.01
CA GLN A 46 -16.70 -1.15 -39.86
C GLN A 46 -17.54 -1.99 -40.82
N ASP A 47 -16.88 -2.68 -41.74
CA ASP A 47 -17.50 -3.48 -42.80
C ASP A 47 -18.75 -4.25 -42.34
N GLN A 48 -19.72 -4.37 -43.23
CA GLN A 48 -21.12 -4.85 -43.07
C GLN A 48 -21.30 -6.23 -42.39
N GLN A 49 -20.23 -6.87 -41.93
CA GLN A 49 -20.23 -8.16 -41.23
C GLN A 49 -20.58 -8.07 -39.73
N LEU A 50 -20.58 -6.89 -39.11
CA LEU A 50 -20.84 -6.74 -37.67
C LEU A 50 -22.31 -6.56 -37.27
N ILE A 51 -23.23 -6.42 -38.24
CA ILE A 51 -24.65 -6.12 -37.98
C ILE A 51 -25.35 -7.24 -37.19
N ASN A 52 -24.80 -8.47 -37.20
CA ASN A 52 -25.37 -9.63 -36.51
C ASN A 52 -24.63 -10.02 -35.21
N ARG A 53 -23.68 -9.21 -34.71
CA ARG A 53 -22.89 -9.57 -33.53
C ARG A 53 -23.43 -8.88 -32.27
N PRO A 54 -23.64 -9.60 -31.15
CA PRO A 54 -24.03 -8.96 -29.89
C PRO A 54 -22.92 -8.01 -29.43
N LEU A 55 -23.30 -6.76 -29.12
CA LEU A 55 -22.47 -5.66 -28.60
C LEU A 55 -21.70 -5.99 -27.29
N LEU A 56 -21.89 -7.19 -26.76
CA LEU A 56 -21.33 -7.69 -25.50
C LEU A 56 -20.01 -8.46 -25.66
N LEU A 57 -19.56 -8.74 -26.89
CA LEU A 57 -18.26 -9.37 -27.14
C LEU A 57 -17.29 -8.36 -27.78
N PRO A 58 -16.31 -7.82 -27.03
CA PRO A 58 -15.25 -7.01 -27.62
C PRO A 58 -14.40 -7.89 -28.54
N ASP A 59 -14.24 -7.47 -29.79
CA ASP A 59 -13.35 -8.12 -30.73
C ASP A 59 -11.91 -7.72 -30.42
N ASN A 60 -11.02 -8.70 -30.25
CA ASN A 60 -9.59 -8.46 -29.97
C ASN A 60 -8.84 -7.81 -31.15
N SER A 61 -9.51 -7.59 -32.28
CA SER A 61 -8.98 -7.01 -33.52
C SER A 61 -9.16 -5.51 -33.63
N ILE A 62 -10.01 -4.88 -32.80
CA ILE A 62 -10.25 -3.44 -32.86
C ILE A 62 -9.07 -2.72 -32.22
N GLY A 63 -8.34 -1.93 -33.00
CA GLY A 63 -7.29 -1.05 -32.52
C GLY A 63 -7.86 -0.02 -31.56
N VAL A 64 -7.85 -0.34 -30.25
CA VAL A 64 -8.39 0.49 -29.15
C VAL A 64 -7.81 1.92 -29.16
N LYS A 65 -6.68 2.14 -29.83
CA LYS A 65 -6.04 3.44 -30.01
C LYS A 65 -6.94 4.49 -30.66
N GLU A 66 -7.82 4.12 -31.59
CA GLU A 66 -8.70 5.07 -32.29
C GLU A 66 -9.90 5.52 -31.45
N LEU A 67 -10.28 4.75 -30.43
CA LEU A 67 -11.45 5.02 -29.57
C LEU A 67 -11.12 5.94 -28.38
N ILE A 68 -9.85 6.23 -28.13
CA ILE A 68 -9.38 6.97 -26.94
C ILE A 68 -9.53 8.49 -27.10
N ASP A 69 -9.65 9.01 -28.32
CA ASP A 69 -9.49 10.44 -28.61
C ASP A 69 -10.71 11.33 -28.28
N GLY A 70 -11.79 10.75 -27.74
CA GLY A 70 -12.99 11.50 -27.34
C GLY A 70 -13.58 11.13 -25.97
N VAL A 71 -13.06 10.11 -25.31
CA VAL A 71 -13.68 9.52 -24.10
C VAL A 71 -12.96 9.99 -22.84
N LYS A 72 -13.69 10.63 -21.91
CA LYS A 72 -13.16 11.12 -20.62
C LYS A 72 -13.72 10.30 -19.45
N GLY A 73 -12.95 10.19 -18.36
CA GLY A 73 -13.37 9.54 -17.11
C GLY A 73 -13.20 8.01 -17.09
N LEU A 74 -14.06 7.32 -16.33
CA LEU A 74 -13.98 5.87 -16.05
C LEU A 74 -13.94 5.01 -17.32
N GLN A 75 -14.65 5.42 -18.37
CA GLN A 75 -14.67 4.70 -19.65
C GLN A 75 -13.29 4.73 -20.33
N ARG A 76 -12.51 5.81 -20.19
CA ARG A 76 -11.13 5.89 -20.69
C ARG A 76 -10.22 4.93 -19.94
N GLU A 77 -10.39 4.85 -18.63
CA GLU A 77 -9.61 3.94 -17.79
C GLU A 77 -9.95 2.48 -18.09
N TYR A 78 -11.24 2.16 -18.27
CA TYR A 78 -11.67 0.85 -18.74
C TYR A 78 -11.03 0.48 -20.09
N LEU A 79 -11.08 1.38 -21.08
CA LEU A 79 -10.46 1.15 -22.39
C LEU A 79 -8.94 1.00 -22.29
N ARG A 80 -8.27 1.76 -21.40
CA ARG A 80 -6.84 1.61 -21.11
C ARG A 80 -6.53 0.24 -20.50
N CYS A 81 -7.32 -0.21 -19.54
CA CYS A 81 -7.19 -1.53 -18.93
C CYS A 81 -7.43 -2.65 -19.96
N LEU A 82 -8.37 -2.44 -20.88
CA LEU A 82 -8.66 -3.37 -21.96
C LEU A 82 -7.48 -3.46 -22.94
N ASP A 83 -6.91 -2.34 -23.37
CA ASP A 83 -5.70 -2.30 -24.21
C ASP A 83 -4.51 -3.01 -23.53
N LEU A 84 -4.30 -2.75 -22.24
CA LEU A 84 -3.28 -3.46 -21.46
C LEU A 84 -3.55 -4.96 -21.38
N ASN A 85 -4.80 -5.38 -21.18
CA ASN A 85 -5.18 -6.79 -21.14
C ASN A 85 -4.93 -7.48 -22.49
N ILE A 86 -5.30 -6.83 -23.60
CA ILE A 86 -5.02 -7.33 -24.96
C ILE A 86 -3.50 -7.45 -25.17
N LYS A 87 -2.71 -6.45 -24.77
CA LYS A 87 -1.24 -6.50 -24.86
C LYS A 87 -0.67 -7.67 -24.07
N VAL A 88 -1.08 -7.85 -22.81
CA VAL A 88 -0.62 -8.96 -21.96
C VAL A 88 -1.02 -10.30 -22.54
N LYS A 89 -2.24 -10.44 -23.08
CA LYS A 89 -2.66 -11.68 -23.76
C LYS A 89 -1.80 -11.95 -24.99
N ASN A 90 -1.52 -10.95 -25.81
CA ASN A 90 -0.69 -11.09 -27.00
C ASN A 90 0.76 -11.45 -26.63
N GLU A 91 1.31 -10.84 -25.59
CA GLU A 91 2.63 -11.20 -25.05
C GLU A 91 2.64 -12.62 -24.51
N TYR A 92 1.60 -13.04 -23.79
CA TYR A 92 1.45 -14.42 -23.33
C TYR A 92 1.36 -15.41 -24.50
N PHE A 93 0.59 -15.10 -25.54
CA PHE A 93 0.51 -15.93 -26.74
C PHE A 93 1.86 -16.00 -27.46
N LYS A 94 2.60 -14.88 -27.55
CA LYS A 94 3.97 -14.88 -28.08
C LYS A 94 4.90 -15.77 -27.25
N LEU A 95 4.97 -15.56 -25.94
CA LEU A 95 5.85 -16.32 -25.04
C LEU A 95 5.49 -17.81 -24.99
N SER A 96 4.20 -18.15 -25.01
CA SER A 96 3.75 -19.55 -25.05
C SER A 96 4.07 -20.20 -26.40
N SER A 97 3.92 -19.47 -27.51
CA SER A 97 4.33 -19.96 -28.84
C SER A 97 5.85 -20.11 -28.95
N GLU A 98 6.63 -19.20 -28.37
CA GLU A 98 8.08 -19.27 -28.32
C GLU A 98 8.52 -20.50 -27.50
N HIS A 99 7.95 -20.70 -26.31
CA HIS A 99 8.23 -21.88 -25.48
C HIS A 99 7.84 -23.19 -26.18
N ARG A 100 6.74 -23.21 -26.94
CA ARG A 100 6.34 -24.38 -27.74
C ARG A 100 7.28 -24.61 -28.93
N SER A 101 7.77 -23.55 -29.56
CA SER A 101 8.74 -23.63 -30.67
C SER A 101 10.12 -24.07 -30.19
N LYS A 102 10.59 -23.59 -29.03
CA LYS A 102 11.87 -24.00 -28.42
C LYS A 102 11.84 -25.46 -27.95
N SER A 103 10.70 -25.90 -27.39
CA SER A 103 10.49 -27.30 -27.04
C SER A 103 10.42 -28.25 -28.24
N THR A 104 10.16 -27.74 -29.46
CA THR A 104 10.13 -28.55 -30.69
C THR A 104 11.43 -28.46 -31.48
N SER A 105 12.23 -27.40 -31.36
CA SER A 105 13.60 -27.36 -31.90
C SER A 105 14.56 -28.26 -31.13
N ASP A 106 14.46 -28.28 -29.79
CA ASP A 106 15.29 -29.16 -28.95
C ASP A 106 14.90 -30.65 -29.09
N ALA A 107 13.70 -30.93 -29.61
CA ALA A 107 13.24 -32.29 -29.92
C ALA A 107 13.59 -32.75 -31.35
N ALA A 108 14.02 -31.84 -32.24
CA ALA A 108 14.36 -32.18 -33.63
C ALA A 108 15.74 -32.86 -33.76
N GLU A 109 16.65 -32.70 -32.79
CA GLU A 109 17.97 -33.37 -32.81
C GLU A 109 17.99 -34.73 -32.11
N THR A 110 16.90 -35.15 -31.47
CA THR A 110 16.81 -36.47 -30.80
C THR A 110 15.56 -37.23 -31.23
N THR A 111 15.42 -37.52 -32.53
CA THR A 111 14.43 -38.51 -33.00
C THR A 111 15.03 -39.44 -34.05
N VAL A 112 15.69 -40.50 -33.58
CA VAL A 112 15.66 -41.78 -34.28
C VAL A 112 15.00 -42.79 -33.34
N SER A 113 13.89 -43.35 -33.82
CA SER A 113 13.13 -44.48 -33.27
C SER A 113 12.23 -44.20 -32.06
N SER A 114 10.96 -43.93 -32.33
CA SER A 114 9.95 -45.00 -32.42
C SER A 114 8.56 -44.46 -32.14
N SER A 115 7.68 -44.76 -33.09
CA SER A 115 6.24 -44.62 -33.01
C SER A 115 5.67 -45.53 -31.92
N PHE A 116 5.28 -44.97 -30.77
CA PHE A 116 4.17 -45.52 -29.98
C PHE A 116 3.31 -44.39 -29.42
N ILE A 117 2.02 -44.53 -29.71
CA ILE A 117 0.94 -43.60 -29.46
C ILE A 117 0.60 -43.61 -27.96
N ASN A 118 0.54 -42.43 -27.35
CA ASN A 118 -0.28 -42.03 -26.19
C ASN A 118 -0.21 -42.85 -24.88
N ASP A 119 0.91 -42.80 -24.16
CA ASP A 119 0.90 -42.99 -22.68
C ASP A 119 1.88 -42.06 -21.92
N ASN A 120 2.87 -41.46 -22.61
CA ASN A 120 3.88 -40.60 -21.97
C ASN A 120 3.40 -39.17 -21.63
N SER A 121 2.28 -38.68 -22.18
CA SER A 121 1.76 -37.35 -21.85
C SER A 121 1.17 -37.29 -20.43
N ILE A 122 0.58 -38.39 -19.97
CA ILE A 122 0.04 -38.53 -18.61
C ILE A 122 1.21 -38.64 -17.62
N SER A 123 2.24 -39.43 -17.96
CA SER A 123 3.47 -39.52 -17.17
C SER A 123 4.24 -38.18 -17.08
N SER A 124 4.22 -37.36 -18.15
CA SER A 124 4.82 -36.02 -18.14
C SER A 124 4.05 -35.05 -17.23
N ILE A 125 2.72 -35.13 -17.21
CA ILE A 125 1.87 -34.34 -16.30
C ILE A 125 2.03 -34.80 -14.85
N ASP A 126 2.11 -36.11 -14.61
CA ASP A 126 2.30 -36.68 -13.27
C ASP A 126 3.69 -36.36 -12.72
N SER A 127 4.73 -36.43 -13.55
CA SER A 127 6.09 -36.01 -13.15
C SER A 127 6.17 -34.51 -12.88
N PHE A 128 5.45 -33.67 -13.63
CA PHE A 128 5.32 -32.23 -13.35
C PHE A 128 4.54 -31.97 -12.06
N ALA A 129 3.45 -32.69 -11.81
CA ALA A 129 2.67 -32.60 -10.57
C ALA A 129 3.53 -33.00 -9.35
N ASP A 130 4.36 -34.03 -9.49
CA ASP A 130 5.29 -34.45 -8.45
C ASP A 130 6.43 -33.46 -8.23
N LEU A 131 6.92 -32.80 -9.29
CA LEU A 131 7.87 -31.68 -9.15
C LEU A 131 7.23 -30.52 -8.37
N ILE A 132 5.98 -30.16 -8.65
CA ILE A 132 5.24 -29.14 -7.89
C ILE A 132 5.10 -29.55 -6.43
N LYS A 133 4.76 -30.82 -6.14
CA LYS A 133 4.67 -31.33 -4.75
C LYS A 133 6.03 -31.23 -4.04
N LYS A 134 7.11 -31.62 -4.72
CA LYS A 134 8.49 -31.50 -4.19
C LYS A 134 8.88 -30.04 -3.93
N LYS A 135 8.56 -29.12 -4.84
CA LYS A 135 8.80 -27.67 -4.67
C LYS A 135 8.02 -27.09 -3.50
N LYS A 136 6.74 -27.48 -3.33
CA LYS A 136 5.92 -27.10 -2.17
C LYS A 136 6.48 -27.67 -0.86
N ARG A 137 7.01 -28.90 -0.87
CA ARG A 137 7.67 -29.50 0.30
C ARG A 137 8.97 -28.75 0.64
N GLN A 138 9.78 -28.42 -0.36
CA GLN A 138 11.00 -27.65 -0.18
C GLN A 138 10.72 -26.25 0.36
N SER A 139 9.68 -25.55 -0.14
CA SER A 139 9.31 -24.24 0.39
C SER A 139 8.86 -24.33 1.84
N ARG A 140 8.09 -25.36 2.23
CA ARG A 140 7.72 -25.61 3.63
C ARG A 140 8.95 -25.87 4.51
N LEU A 141 9.88 -26.70 4.06
CA LEU A 141 11.12 -26.98 4.78
C LEU A 141 12.01 -25.74 4.92
N SER A 142 12.11 -24.93 3.86
CA SER A 142 12.84 -23.66 3.91
C SER A 142 12.22 -22.67 4.89
N ILE A 143 10.90 -22.62 4.99
CA ILE A 143 10.19 -21.81 6.00
C ILE A 143 10.51 -22.32 7.41
N ILE A 144 10.46 -23.64 7.63
CA ILE A 144 10.81 -24.23 8.94
C ILE A 144 12.27 -23.92 9.28
N GLN A 145 13.20 -24.12 8.36
CA GLN A 145 14.61 -23.81 8.53
C GLN A 145 14.84 -22.33 8.84
N PHE A 146 14.16 -21.43 8.12
CA PHE A 146 14.20 -20.00 8.39
C PHE A 146 13.71 -19.67 9.81
N PHE A 147 12.62 -20.31 10.25
CA PHE A 147 12.12 -20.11 11.61
C PHE A 147 13.03 -20.74 12.67
N MET A 148 13.67 -21.88 12.39
CA MET A 148 14.69 -22.48 13.26
C MET A 148 15.90 -21.55 13.40
N GLU A 149 16.45 -21.06 12.29
CA GLU A 149 17.55 -20.08 12.30
C GLU A 149 17.15 -18.78 13.03
N LYS A 150 15.90 -18.34 12.87
CA LYS A 150 15.37 -17.18 13.59
C LYS A 150 15.20 -17.45 15.09
N LEU A 151 14.88 -18.68 15.49
CA LEU A 151 14.80 -19.09 16.89
C LEU A 151 16.19 -19.21 17.51
N GLU A 152 17.16 -19.77 16.80
CA GLU A 152 18.58 -19.82 17.22
C GLU A 152 19.16 -18.42 17.43
N LYS A 153 18.78 -17.44 16.59
CA LYS A 153 19.18 -16.04 16.75
C LYS A 153 18.50 -15.33 17.93
N LYS A 154 17.47 -15.91 18.55
CA LYS A 154 16.86 -15.31 19.74
C LYS A 154 17.72 -15.66 20.96
N PRO A 155 18.00 -14.68 21.84
CA PRO A 155 18.82 -14.92 23.02
C PRO A 155 18.23 -16.00 23.93
N ALA A 156 16.91 -16.20 23.91
CA ALA A 156 16.22 -17.23 24.69
C ALA A 156 16.52 -18.69 24.29
N ALA A 157 17.17 -18.94 23.16
CA ALA A 157 17.56 -20.27 22.69
C ALA A 157 19.07 -20.56 22.88
N ALA A 158 19.85 -19.61 23.40
CA ALA A 158 21.23 -19.86 23.79
C ALA A 158 21.23 -20.65 25.10
N ASP A 159 22.07 -21.69 25.20
CA ASP A 159 22.20 -22.53 26.41
C ASP A 159 22.56 -21.69 27.65
N ASP A 160 23.18 -20.52 27.46
CA ASP A 160 23.59 -19.58 28.50
C ASP A 160 22.46 -18.65 29.00
N PHE A 161 21.31 -18.60 28.33
CA PHE A 161 20.21 -17.66 28.67
C PHE A 161 19.55 -17.95 30.02
N PHE A 162 19.58 -19.22 30.43
CA PHE A 162 19.11 -19.65 31.74
C PHE A 162 20.23 -19.77 32.77
N ASP A 163 21.48 -19.44 32.43
CA ASP A 163 22.56 -19.42 33.43
C ASP A 163 22.34 -18.23 34.38
N PRO A 164 22.00 -18.48 35.67
CA PRO A 164 21.70 -17.42 36.62
C PRO A 164 22.86 -16.44 36.76
N LYS A 165 24.10 -16.83 36.46
CA LYS A 165 25.27 -15.96 36.57
C LYS A 165 25.35 -14.90 35.46
N VAL A 166 24.74 -15.13 34.30
CA VAL A 166 24.71 -14.18 33.17
C VAL A 166 23.52 -13.22 33.34
N VAL A 167 22.35 -13.76 33.70
CA VAL A 167 21.14 -12.97 34.00
C VAL A 167 21.36 -12.02 35.19
N LEU A 168 22.01 -12.48 36.25
CA LEU A 168 22.31 -11.64 37.42
C LEU A 168 23.36 -10.55 37.14
N ARG A 169 24.17 -10.70 36.07
CA ARG A 169 25.15 -9.69 35.67
C ARG A 169 24.47 -8.49 35.00
N GLU A 170 23.38 -8.72 34.26
CA GLU A 170 22.53 -7.65 33.72
C GLU A 170 21.72 -6.97 34.83
N VAL A 171 21.23 -7.73 35.82
CA VAL A 171 20.56 -7.19 37.01
C VAL A 171 21.50 -6.33 37.88
N ALA A 172 22.80 -6.64 37.90
CA ALA A 172 23.80 -5.85 38.63
C ALA A 172 24.07 -4.46 38.01
N THR A 173 23.57 -4.17 36.81
CA THR A 173 23.67 -2.84 36.17
C THR A 173 22.44 -1.97 36.40
N ILE A 174 21.45 -2.44 37.16
CA ILE A 174 20.30 -1.63 37.56
C ILE A 174 20.81 -0.57 38.56
N PRO A 175 20.61 0.73 38.31
CA PRO A 175 21.01 1.76 39.25
C PRO A 175 20.25 1.55 40.57
N HIS A 176 20.99 1.46 41.67
CA HIS A 176 20.45 1.34 43.01
C HIS A 176 19.42 2.46 43.22
N VAL A 177 18.17 2.08 43.51
CA VAL A 177 17.10 3.03 43.81
C VAL A 177 17.56 3.88 45.00
N PRO A 178 17.52 5.22 44.92
CA PRO A 178 17.94 6.07 46.02
C PRO A 178 17.05 5.79 47.24
N SER A 179 17.70 5.61 48.39
CA SER A 179 17.11 5.21 49.68
C SER A 179 16.02 6.16 50.20
N GLU A 180 15.80 7.30 49.54
CA GLU A 180 14.78 8.30 49.84
C GLU A 180 13.35 7.85 49.50
N VAL A 181 13.18 6.83 48.66
CA VAL A 181 11.85 6.27 48.33
C VAL A 181 11.34 5.27 49.38
N ILE A 182 12.22 4.76 50.25
CA ILE A 182 11.90 3.70 51.22
C ILE A 182 11.55 4.26 52.62
N GLN A 183 11.73 5.56 52.87
CA GLN A 183 11.33 6.14 54.15
C GLN A 183 9.84 6.53 54.19
N PRO A 184 9.04 5.96 55.11
CA PRO A 184 7.65 6.35 55.29
C PRO A 184 7.56 7.78 55.84
N LEU A 185 6.91 8.64 55.05
CA LEU A 185 6.82 10.07 55.25
C LEU A 185 5.86 10.43 56.42
N LYS A 186 6.41 10.99 57.50
CA LYS A 186 5.61 11.78 58.46
C LYS A 186 5.35 13.15 57.83
N THR A 187 4.09 13.52 57.68
CA THR A 187 3.65 14.74 57.01
C THR A 187 3.57 15.92 57.98
N ASP A 188 4.45 16.91 57.83
CA ASP A 188 4.20 18.30 58.23
C ASP A 188 3.82 19.12 56.99
N LYS A 189 2.72 19.89 57.08
CA LYS A 189 2.06 20.51 55.91
C LYS A 189 2.92 21.54 55.17
N ASP A 190 3.87 22.19 55.86
CA ASP A 190 4.77 23.17 55.24
C ASP A 190 5.93 22.51 54.46
N SER A 191 6.22 21.22 54.72
CA SER A 191 7.19 20.43 53.96
C SER A 191 6.64 19.95 52.61
N SER A 192 5.31 19.92 52.44
CA SER A 192 4.66 19.38 51.25
C SER A 192 4.89 20.26 50.02
N HIS A 193 4.83 21.59 50.15
CA HIS A 193 5.04 22.53 49.05
C HIS A 193 6.50 22.53 48.57
N ASN A 194 7.46 22.51 49.51
CA ASN A 194 8.87 22.39 49.19
C ASN A 194 9.22 21.01 48.60
N ARG A 195 8.48 19.95 48.96
CA ARG A 195 8.63 18.62 48.36
C ARG A 195 8.04 18.53 46.95
N ILE A 196 6.95 19.24 46.68
CA ILE A 196 6.39 19.34 45.33
C ILE A 196 7.35 20.13 44.43
N SER A 197 7.94 21.23 44.91
CA SER A 197 8.90 22.01 44.12
C SER A 197 10.22 21.24 43.87
N THR A 198 10.68 20.42 44.81
CA THR A 198 11.83 19.53 44.57
C THR A 198 11.49 18.38 43.61
N LEU A 199 10.27 17.83 43.67
CA LEU A 199 9.82 16.82 42.71
C LEU A 199 9.70 17.41 41.29
N ILE A 200 9.18 18.63 41.16
CA ILE A 200 9.08 19.35 39.89
C ILE A 200 10.48 19.61 39.33
N SER A 201 11.42 20.14 40.13
CA SER A 201 12.79 20.37 39.65
C SER A 201 13.52 19.06 39.30
N HIS A 202 13.23 17.96 40.00
CA HIS A 202 13.74 16.64 39.62
C HIS A 202 13.15 16.15 38.30
N LEU A 203 11.84 16.35 38.08
CA LEU A 203 11.16 16.01 36.84
C LEU A 203 11.66 16.87 35.68
N GLU A 204 11.84 18.17 35.87
CA GLU A 204 12.44 19.07 34.88
C GLU A 204 13.86 18.62 34.51
N LYS A 205 14.68 18.26 35.49
CA LYS A 205 16.02 17.70 35.25
C LYS A 205 15.95 16.36 34.49
N ALA A 206 15.02 15.49 34.85
CA ALA A 206 14.84 14.20 34.17
C ALA A 206 14.36 14.38 32.72
N VAL A 207 13.43 15.30 32.47
CA VAL A 207 12.95 15.67 31.14
C VAL A 207 14.07 16.30 30.31
N PHE A 208 14.90 17.15 30.91
CA PHE A 208 16.07 17.73 30.23
C PHE A 208 17.09 16.67 29.82
N LEU A 209 17.42 15.73 30.72
CA LEU A 209 18.31 14.61 30.41
C LEU A 209 17.73 13.67 29.35
N ALA A 210 16.43 13.37 29.42
CA ALA A 210 15.74 12.57 28.43
C ALA A 210 15.74 13.25 27.05
N ARG A 211 15.50 14.56 27.00
CA ARG A 211 15.57 15.35 25.77
C ARG A 211 16.97 15.35 25.16
N LYS A 212 18.00 15.57 25.97
CA LYS A 212 19.39 15.50 25.52
C LYS A 212 19.72 14.11 24.94
N ARG A 213 19.28 13.04 25.60
CA ARG A 213 19.46 11.67 25.11
C ARG A 213 18.74 11.42 23.79
N LEU A 214 17.51 11.94 23.64
CA LEU A 214 16.76 11.87 22.39
C LEU A 214 17.51 12.58 21.25
N GLU A 215 18.06 13.77 21.51
CA GLU A 215 18.85 14.52 20.53
C GLU A 215 20.13 13.77 20.12
N GLU A 216 20.80 13.09 21.06
CA GLU A 216 21.95 12.23 20.78
C GLU A 216 21.55 11.01 19.93
N GLU A 217 20.47 10.32 20.28
CA GLU A 217 19.97 9.17 19.52
C GLU A 217 19.49 9.57 18.12
N GLN A 218 18.86 10.73 17.97
CA GLN A 218 18.44 11.26 16.67
C GLN A 218 19.65 11.56 15.76
N LYS A 219 20.73 12.12 16.32
CA LYS A 219 22.00 12.32 15.60
C LYS A 219 22.65 11.00 15.19
N LEU A 220 22.64 9.99 16.06
CA LEU A 220 23.14 8.66 15.71
C LEU A 220 22.30 8.00 14.62
N LEU A 221 20.98 8.17 14.64
CA LEU A 221 20.08 7.65 13.62
C LEU A 221 20.32 8.33 12.27
N SER A 222 20.48 9.66 12.24
CA SER A 222 20.81 10.35 10.98
C SER A 222 22.15 9.88 10.42
N ASN A 223 23.17 9.70 11.25
CA ASN A 223 24.48 9.19 10.82
C ASN A 223 24.37 7.79 10.22
N LYS A 224 23.63 6.87 10.85
CA LYS A 224 23.40 5.52 10.30
C LYS A 224 22.63 5.54 8.98
N LYS A 225 21.67 6.47 8.82
CA LYS A 225 20.98 6.66 7.53
C LYS A 225 21.96 7.08 6.43
N TYR A 226 22.86 8.01 6.70
CA TYR A 226 23.89 8.42 5.74
C TYR A 226 24.84 7.26 5.38
N GLU A 227 25.24 6.45 6.35
CA GLU A 227 26.08 5.26 6.14
C GLU A 227 25.36 4.17 5.32
N GLN A 228 24.06 3.98 5.53
CA GLN A 228 23.24 3.06 4.74
C GLN A 228 23.07 3.54 3.28
N ILE A 229 22.92 4.85 3.06
CA ILE A 229 22.85 5.42 1.70
C ILE A 229 24.22 5.31 1.01
N ALA A 230 25.32 5.54 1.72
CA ALA A 230 26.67 5.39 1.18
C ALA A 230 27.01 3.93 0.81
N SER A 231 26.63 2.96 1.64
CA SER A 231 26.85 1.53 1.38
C SER A 231 26.00 1.01 0.21
N THR A 232 24.75 1.44 0.08
CA THR A 232 23.90 1.07 -1.07
C THR A 232 24.40 1.67 -2.38
N LEU A 233 24.93 2.89 -2.38
CA LEU A 233 25.54 3.50 -3.58
C LEU A 233 26.79 2.74 -4.03
N CYS A 234 27.62 2.28 -3.09
CA CYS A 234 28.80 1.45 -3.37
C CYS A 234 28.44 0.04 -3.88
N GLN A 235 27.36 -0.57 -3.38
CA GLN A 235 26.85 -1.84 -3.92
C GLN A 235 26.31 -1.67 -5.35
N ASN A 236 25.61 -0.57 -5.63
CA ASN A 236 25.09 -0.28 -6.97
C ASN A 236 26.22 -0.02 -7.98
N SER A 237 27.30 0.67 -7.60
CA SER A 237 28.46 0.85 -8.47
C SER A 237 29.20 -0.47 -8.73
N ARG A 238 29.28 -1.36 -7.74
CA ARG A 238 29.82 -2.72 -7.91
C ARG A 238 28.95 -3.56 -8.85
N LEU A 239 27.63 -3.49 -8.72
CA LEU A 239 26.69 -4.18 -9.63
C LEU A 239 26.81 -3.65 -11.06
N PHE A 240 26.93 -2.33 -11.22
CA PHE A 240 27.14 -1.71 -12.52
C PHE A 240 28.48 -2.14 -13.14
N ALA A 241 29.57 -2.15 -12.37
CA ALA A 241 30.87 -2.64 -12.84
C ALA A 241 30.81 -4.10 -13.27
N LEU A 242 30.10 -4.96 -12.51
CA LEU A 242 29.92 -6.37 -12.84
C LEU A 242 29.03 -6.56 -14.09
N GLN A 243 28.04 -5.70 -14.30
CA GLN A 243 27.23 -5.69 -15.51
C GLN A 243 28.07 -5.26 -16.73
N VAL A 244 28.93 -4.26 -16.58
CA VAL A 244 29.87 -3.84 -17.63
C VAL A 244 30.86 -4.96 -17.95
N THR A 245 31.46 -5.61 -16.95
CA THR A 245 32.39 -6.73 -17.21
C THR A 245 31.70 -7.92 -17.85
N ARG A 246 30.46 -8.23 -17.44
CA ARG A 246 29.63 -9.24 -18.10
C ARG A 246 29.39 -8.88 -19.56
N ASN A 247 29.01 -7.65 -19.86
CA ASN A 247 28.73 -7.21 -21.22
C ASN A 247 29.99 -7.23 -22.10
N GLU A 248 31.14 -6.85 -21.57
CA GLU A 248 32.42 -6.98 -22.29
C GLU A 248 32.81 -8.45 -22.51
N LEU A 249 32.58 -9.34 -21.55
CA LEU A 249 32.78 -10.78 -21.73
C LEU A 249 31.87 -11.35 -22.81
N ILE A 250 30.59 -10.98 -22.80
CA ILE A 250 29.63 -11.37 -23.83
C ILE A 250 30.10 -10.88 -25.19
N LYS A 251 30.47 -9.60 -25.30
CA LYS A 251 31.00 -9.02 -26.54
C LYS A 251 32.28 -9.72 -27.01
N TRP A 252 33.17 -10.09 -26.10
CA TRP A 252 34.38 -10.84 -26.42
C TRP A 252 34.05 -12.25 -26.93
N ILE A 253 33.13 -12.95 -26.27
CA ILE A 253 32.64 -14.27 -26.70
C ILE A 253 31.95 -14.16 -28.07
N GLU A 254 31.08 -13.17 -28.26
CA GLU A 254 30.39 -12.90 -29.52
C GLU A 254 31.36 -12.50 -30.65
N ALA A 255 32.50 -11.89 -30.34
CA ALA A 255 33.54 -11.57 -31.31
C ALA A 255 34.47 -12.76 -31.61
N GLU A 256 34.58 -13.72 -30.70
CA GLU A 256 35.44 -14.90 -30.86
C GLU A 256 34.69 -16.08 -31.51
N LEU A 257 33.39 -16.25 -31.21
CA LEU A 257 32.52 -17.26 -31.85
C LEU A 257 32.53 -17.25 -33.40
N PRO A 258 32.48 -16.11 -34.11
CA PRO A 258 32.52 -16.09 -35.58
C PRO A 258 33.90 -16.42 -36.14
N LYS A 259 34.99 -16.17 -35.39
CA LYS A 259 36.35 -16.54 -35.83
C LYS A 259 36.58 -18.05 -35.79
N THR A 260 35.85 -18.76 -34.94
CA THR A 260 35.88 -20.23 -34.91
C THR A 260 35.00 -20.89 -35.97
N ASP A 261 34.10 -20.15 -36.62
CA ASP A 261 33.23 -20.65 -37.70
C ASP A 261 33.85 -20.49 -39.10
N GLU A 262 34.81 -19.56 -39.27
CA GLU A 262 35.60 -19.37 -40.50
C GLU A 262 36.88 -20.24 -40.57
N MET A 263 36.82 -21.51 -40.17
CA MET A 263 37.91 -22.46 -40.43
C MET A 263 37.49 -23.44 -41.54
N PRO A 264 37.78 -23.16 -42.83
CA PRO A 264 37.75 -24.20 -43.83
C PRO A 264 38.83 -25.23 -43.49
N VAL A 265 38.41 -26.49 -43.40
CA VAL A 265 39.29 -27.66 -43.32
C VAL A 265 40.21 -27.63 -44.53
N ASP A 266 41.48 -27.33 -44.33
CA ASP A 266 42.52 -27.70 -45.28
C ASP A 266 43.74 -28.26 -44.54
N VAL A 267 44.06 -29.49 -44.94
CA VAL A 267 45.15 -30.30 -44.41
C VAL A 267 46.41 -29.89 -45.15
N SER A 268 47.37 -29.24 -44.49
CA SER A 268 48.79 -29.44 -44.82
C SER A 268 49.73 -28.89 -43.74
N GLU A 269 50.74 -29.70 -43.44
CA GLU A 269 51.76 -29.52 -42.40
C GLU A 269 52.70 -28.31 -42.58
N ALA A 270 53.34 -27.99 -41.45
CA ALA A 270 54.67 -27.40 -41.26
C ALA A 270 54.76 -25.88 -41.04
N ALA A 271 54.86 -25.46 -39.77
CA ALA A 271 56.11 -24.90 -39.21
C ALA A 271 55.95 -24.55 -37.71
N SER A 272 57.03 -24.79 -36.98
CA SER A 272 57.16 -24.82 -35.52
C SER A 272 57.13 -23.47 -34.79
N GLY A 273 56.80 -23.55 -33.49
CA GLY A 273 57.16 -22.60 -32.42
C GLY A 273 55.95 -21.75 -31.97
N THR A 274 55.46 -21.77 -30.72
CA THR A 274 56.18 -21.90 -29.45
C THR A 274 55.14 -22.14 -28.34
N HIS A 275 55.46 -23.01 -27.37
CA HIS A 275 54.87 -23.06 -26.02
C HIS A 275 53.40 -23.55 -25.85
N PHE A 276 53.17 -24.84 -26.15
CA PHE A 276 52.14 -25.61 -25.44
C PHE A 276 52.62 -25.87 -24.00
N GLN A 277 52.21 -25.02 -23.06
CA GLN A 277 52.24 -25.40 -21.65
C GLN A 277 50.98 -26.22 -21.37
N GLY A 278 51.12 -27.54 -21.55
CA GLY A 278 50.13 -28.52 -21.13
C GLY A 278 49.81 -28.30 -19.66
N HIS A 279 48.64 -27.72 -19.40
CA HIS A 279 48.03 -27.80 -18.08
C HIS A 279 47.60 -29.25 -17.92
N VAL A 280 48.46 -29.99 -17.22
CA VAL A 280 48.30 -31.37 -16.78
C VAL A 280 46.84 -31.58 -16.36
N LEU A 281 46.08 -32.35 -17.16
CA LEU A 281 44.86 -32.96 -16.65
C LEU A 281 45.28 -33.71 -15.38
N PRO A 282 44.76 -33.35 -14.18
CA PRO A 282 45.07 -34.10 -12.98
C PRO A 282 44.60 -35.52 -13.26
N ASN A 283 45.57 -36.43 -13.29
CA ASN A 283 45.44 -37.82 -13.73
C ASN A 283 44.17 -38.46 -13.14
N VAL A 284 43.08 -38.45 -13.90
CA VAL A 284 41.72 -38.83 -13.48
C VAL A 284 41.72 -40.25 -12.92
N ARG A 285 42.63 -41.09 -13.43
CA ARG A 285 42.84 -42.46 -12.97
C ARG A 285 43.35 -42.52 -11.53
N LYS A 286 44.31 -41.65 -11.16
CA LYS A 286 44.80 -41.55 -9.77
C LYS A 286 43.73 -41.00 -8.83
N SER A 287 42.90 -40.06 -9.28
CA SER A 287 41.77 -39.56 -8.46
C SER A 287 40.67 -40.60 -8.29
N LEU A 288 40.40 -41.42 -9.31
CA LEU A 288 39.47 -42.54 -9.22
C LEU A 288 40.01 -43.63 -8.29
N GLU A 289 41.30 -43.96 -8.38
CA GLU A 289 41.96 -44.90 -7.46
C GLU A 289 41.91 -44.39 -6.00
N SER A 290 42.13 -43.10 -5.76
CA SER A 290 41.98 -42.52 -4.42
C SER A 290 40.52 -42.54 -3.93
N LEU A 291 39.55 -42.31 -4.83
CA LEU A 291 38.13 -42.37 -4.48
C LEU A 291 37.70 -43.80 -4.15
N THR A 292 38.17 -44.79 -4.91
CA THR A 292 37.89 -46.21 -4.63
C THR A 292 38.48 -46.65 -3.29
N LYS A 293 39.67 -46.17 -2.92
CA LYS A 293 40.28 -46.43 -1.61
C LYS A 293 39.47 -45.80 -0.48
N LEU A 294 39.10 -44.52 -0.61
CA LEU A 294 38.24 -43.85 0.37
C LEU A 294 36.87 -44.53 0.53
N TYR A 295 36.30 -45.02 -0.56
CA TYR A 295 35.01 -45.73 -0.52
C TYR A 295 35.14 -47.12 0.11
N PHE A 296 36.26 -47.79 -0.11
CA PHE A 296 36.59 -49.05 0.56
C PHE A 296 36.73 -48.85 2.07
N ASP A 297 37.51 -47.85 2.50
CA ASP A 297 37.69 -47.49 3.92
C ASP A 297 36.35 -47.12 4.58
N TYR A 298 35.48 -46.39 3.87
CA TYR A 298 34.12 -46.08 4.33
C TYR A 298 33.26 -47.33 4.53
N ILE A 299 33.33 -48.29 3.60
CA ILE A 299 32.59 -49.55 3.71
C ILE A 299 33.12 -50.39 4.87
N GLU A 300 34.44 -50.43 5.08
CA GLU A 300 35.04 -51.13 6.22
C GLU A 300 34.65 -50.50 7.55
N ALA A 301 34.73 -49.17 7.68
CA ALA A 301 34.28 -48.45 8.88
C ALA A 301 32.79 -48.70 9.16
N ARG A 302 31.95 -48.75 8.12
CA ARG A 302 30.52 -49.07 8.24
C ARG A 302 30.28 -50.53 8.64
N LYS A 303 31.05 -51.47 8.11
CA LYS A 303 31.00 -52.88 8.51
C LYS A 303 31.42 -53.06 9.97
N LEU A 304 32.44 -52.35 10.42
CA LEU A 304 32.86 -52.36 11.82
C LEU A 304 31.77 -51.77 12.72
N LEU A 305 31.17 -50.63 12.35
CA LEU A 305 30.07 -50.04 13.12
C LEU A 305 28.87 -51.01 13.21
N LEU A 306 28.54 -51.67 12.10
CA LEU A 306 27.49 -52.70 12.09
C LEU A 306 27.87 -53.92 12.95
N ALA A 307 29.12 -54.37 12.91
CA ALA A 307 29.62 -55.46 13.76
C ALA A 307 29.59 -55.09 15.25
N TYR A 308 29.95 -53.86 15.63
CA TYR A 308 29.79 -53.38 17.00
C TYR A 308 28.32 -53.33 17.42
N SER A 309 27.44 -52.85 16.53
CA SER A 309 26.01 -52.82 16.82
C SER A 309 25.41 -54.22 16.98
N LEU A 310 25.93 -55.24 16.26
CA LEU A 310 25.50 -56.63 16.37
C LEU A 310 26.12 -57.34 17.59
N ASN A 311 27.39 -57.09 17.90
CA ASN A 311 28.06 -57.66 19.06
C ASN A 311 27.53 -57.08 20.40
N ASP A 312 27.01 -55.84 20.42
CA ASP A 312 26.28 -55.29 21.58
C ASP A 312 24.96 -56.03 21.84
N PHE A 313 24.38 -56.71 20.82
CA PHE A 313 23.21 -57.58 21.01
C PHE A 313 23.59 -59.00 21.47
N GLU A 314 24.79 -59.51 21.14
CA GLU A 314 25.21 -60.88 21.50
C GLU A 314 25.91 -60.97 22.87
N SER A 315 26.43 -59.88 23.43
CA SER A 315 27.11 -59.88 24.75
C SER A 315 26.19 -60.02 25.97
N ASN A 316 24.85 -60.00 25.81
CA ASN A 316 23.90 -60.07 26.93
C ASN A 316 22.99 -61.30 26.92
N VAL A 317 23.30 -62.34 26.14
CA VAL A 317 22.52 -63.59 26.13
C VAL A 317 23.44 -64.78 26.41
N SER A 318 23.96 -64.83 27.64
CA SER A 318 24.39 -66.08 28.26
C SER A 318 23.72 -66.18 29.62
N ASP A 319 22.43 -66.50 29.60
CA ASP A 319 21.82 -67.41 30.55
C ASP A 319 20.45 -67.84 30.02
N CYS A 320 20.09 -69.09 30.33
CA CYS A 320 18.86 -69.80 29.97
C CYS A 320 18.87 -70.51 28.60
N ALA A 321 19.41 -71.73 28.63
CA ALA A 321 19.04 -72.78 27.70
C ALA A 321 17.60 -73.27 27.97
N ASP A 322 16.99 -73.77 26.88
CA ASP A 322 15.84 -74.68 26.79
C ASP A 322 14.42 -74.11 26.94
N GLN A 323 13.76 -73.81 25.80
CA GLN A 323 12.84 -74.73 25.13
C GLN A 323 12.21 -74.11 23.87
N LYS A 324 11.95 -74.98 22.89
CA LYS A 324 11.47 -74.68 21.54
C LYS A 324 9.94 -74.53 21.48
N ASP A 325 9.53 -73.75 20.48
CA ASP A 325 8.37 -73.91 19.58
C ASP A 325 7.27 -72.82 19.59
N ILE A 326 7.46 -71.85 18.68
CA ILE A 326 6.56 -71.51 17.55
C ILE A 326 5.11 -71.02 17.85
N ILE A 327 4.99 -69.66 17.81
CA ILE A 327 4.05 -68.82 17.03
C ILE A 327 2.70 -68.33 17.65
N LEU A 328 2.53 -66.99 17.51
CA LEU A 328 1.34 -66.10 17.56
C LEU A 328 0.85 -65.58 18.92
N SER A 329 1.36 -64.43 19.36
CA SER A 329 0.61 -63.15 19.33
C SER A 329 1.41 -62.00 19.96
N GLU A 330 1.69 -60.99 19.15
CA GLU A 330 1.66 -59.55 19.47
C GLU A 330 2.32 -59.11 20.80
N GLU A 331 3.65 -59.12 20.85
CA GLU A 331 4.38 -58.48 21.95
C GLU A 331 4.62 -57.00 21.62
N GLN A 332 3.84 -56.15 22.28
CA GLN A 332 3.97 -54.70 22.26
C GLN A 332 5.41 -54.27 22.58
N PRO A 333 5.97 -53.29 21.85
CA PRO A 333 7.21 -52.67 22.25
C PRO A 333 7.00 -51.90 23.57
N LYS A 334 8.04 -51.89 24.40
CA LYS A 334 8.17 -51.18 25.70
C LYS A 334 8.05 -49.65 25.56
N ALA A 335 6.93 -49.15 25.04
CA ALA A 335 6.57 -47.74 24.94
C ALA A 335 5.73 -47.26 26.14
N ALA A 336 5.24 -48.18 26.98
CA ALA A 336 4.25 -47.91 28.03
C ALA A 336 4.68 -46.87 29.09
N ASN A 337 5.99 -46.71 29.33
CA ASN A 337 6.49 -45.86 30.43
C ASN A 337 6.68 -44.38 30.04
N PHE A 338 6.97 -44.08 28.77
CA PHE A 338 7.01 -42.69 28.30
C PHE A 338 5.60 -42.16 28.00
N THR A 339 4.71 -43.02 27.49
CA THR A 339 3.31 -42.66 27.26
C THR A 339 2.57 -42.37 28.56
N SER A 340 2.81 -43.11 29.66
CA SER A 340 2.15 -42.85 30.94
C SER A 340 2.57 -41.54 31.60
N MET A 341 3.81 -41.08 31.39
CA MET A 341 4.31 -39.80 31.91
C MET A 341 3.85 -38.58 31.07
N ILE A 342 3.63 -38.76 29.76
CA ILE A 342 3.21 -37.68 28.83
C ILE A 342 1.67 -37.59 28.68
N PHE A 343 0.94 -38.69 28.94
CA PHE A 343 -0.53 -38.75 28.85
C PHE A 343 -1.28 -37.65 29.62
N PRO A 344 -0.93 -37.28 30.88
CA PRO A 344 -1.61 -36.18 31.57
C PRO A 344 -1.43 -34.85 30.84
N TYR A 345 -0.23 -34.56 30.33
CA TYR A 345 0.08 -33.35 29.57
C TYR A 345 -0.60 -33.32 28.19
N PHE A 346 -0.94 -34.47 27.60
CA PHE A 346 -1.63 -34.51 26.31
C PHE A 346 -3.03 -33.88 26.39
N SER A 347 -3.73 -34.08 27.51
CA SER A 347 -5.03 -33.46 27.76
C SER A 347 -4.92 -31.93 27.88
N GLU A 348 -3.89 -31.44 28.58
CA GLU A 348 -3.58 -30.02 28.71
C GLU A 348 -3.13 -29.41 27.38
N LEU A 349 -2.28 -30.09 26.61
CA LEU A 349 -1.83 -29.62 25.30
C LEU A 349 -2.98 -29.57 24.29
N SER A 350 -3.89 -30.55 24.34
CA SER A 350 -5.10 -30.59 23.51
C SER A 350 -6.05 -29.45 23.90
N SER A 351 -6.24 -29.21 25.19
CA SER A 351 -7.02 -28.06 25.70
C SER A 351 -6.41 -26.73 25.25
N LEU A 352 -5.08 -26.56 25.38
CA LEU A 352 -4.36 -25.37 24.95
C LEU A 352 -4.45 -25.17 23.43
N SER A 353 -4.32 -26.23 22.65
CA SER A 353 -4.49 -26.20 21.19
C SER A 353 -5.92 -25.78 20.80
N ASN A 354 -6.94 -26.31 21.50
CA ASN A 354 -8.32 -25.90 21.28
C ASN A 354 -8.56 -24.44 21.66
N GLN A 355 -7.98 -23.97 22.78
CA GLN A 355 -8.04 -22.57 23.18
C GLN A 355 -7.35 -21.65 22.17
N GLN A 356 -6.19 -22.06 21.64
CA GLN A 356 -5.51 -21.33 20.56
C GLN A 356 -6.37 -21.28 19.29
N ARG A 357 -7.04 -22.37 18.91
CA ARG A 357 -7.97 -22.39 17.76
C ARG A 357 -9.14 -21.42 17.96
N VAL A 358 -9.74 -21.42 19.16
CA VAL A 358 -10.82 -20.47 19.50
C VAL A 358 -10.30 -19.03 19.45
N PHE A 359 -9.12 -18.75 20.01
CA PHE A 359 -8.52 -17.42 19.98
C PHE A 359 -8.22 -16.96 18.54
N ILE A 360 -7.69 -17.84 17.69
CA ILE A 360 -7.44 -17.55 16.28
C ILE A 360 -8.77 -17.25 15.56
N GLN A 361 -9.82 -18.02 15.81
CA GLN A 361 -11.15 -17.79 15.23
C GLN A 361 -11.74 -16.46 15.69
N GLN A 362 -11.62 -16.12 16.98
CA GLN A 362 -12.05 -14.84 17.53
C GLN A 362 -11.27 -13.68 16.90
N LYS A 363 -9.95 -13.80 16.81
CA LYS A 363 -9.10 -12.81 16.15
C LYS A 363 -9.48 -12.61 14.69
N LEU A 364 -9.75 -13.70 13.96
CA LEU A 364 -10.19 -13.63 12.57
C LEU A 364 -11.53 -12.93 12.47
N HIS A 365 -12.52 -13.31 13.30
CA HIS A 365 -13.84 -12.67 13.34
C HIS A 365 -13.75 -11.16 13.65
N LEU A 366 -12.90 -10.77 14.60
CA LEU A 366 -12.67 -9.35 14.90
C LEU A 366 -12.00 -8.64 13.72
N ALA A 367 -11.00 -9.25 13.09
CA ALA A 367 -10.33 -8.66 11.92
C ALA A 367 -11.30 -8.51 10.73
N THR A 368 -12.16 -9.50 10.46
CA THR A 368 -13.18 -9.42 9.41
C THR A 368 -14.24 -8.38 9.72
N ASN A 369 -14.64 -8.24 10.98
CA ASN A 369 -15.61 -7.21 11.36
C ASN A 369 -14.99 -5.81 11.30
N LEU A 370 -13.74 -5.64 11.74
CA LEU A 370 -13.04 -4.36 11.64
C LEU A 370 -12.84 -3.92 10.18
N THR A 371 -12.46 -4.85 9.30
CA THR A 371 -12.33 -4.57 7.85
C THR A 371 -13.67 -4.23 7.23
N LYS A 372 -14.74 -4.97 7.55
CA LYS A 372 -16.10 -4.66 7.12
C LYS A 372 -16.56 -3.27 7.59
N GLN A 373 -16.36 -2.94 8.87
CA GLN A 373 -16.69 -1.62 9.42
C GLN A 373 -15.86 -0.50 8.76
N LEU A 374 -14.59 -0.77 8.46
CA LEU A 374 -13.74 0.17 7.73
C LEU A 374 -14.29 0.44 6.33
N GLU A 375 -14.64 -0.60 5.58
CA GLU A 375 -15.20 -0.49 4.23
C GLU A 375 -16.55 0.23 4.24
N GLU A 376 -17.45 -0.11 5.17
CA GLU A 376 -18.75 0.57 5.34
C GLU A 376 -18.56 2.06 5.65
N ALA A 377 -17.63 2.41 6.54
CA ALA A 377 -17.32 3.80 6.85
C ALA A 377 -16.73 4.53 5.64
N ASN A 378 -15.85 3.89 4.87
CA ASN A 378 -15.24 4.47 3.68
C ASN A 378 -16.28 4.74 2.58
N GLN A 379 -17.19 3.79 2.34
CA GLN A 379 -18.33 3.96 1.45
C GLN A 379 -19.25 5.09 1.93
N GLY A 380 -19.48 5.19 3.25
CA GLY A 380 -20.21 6.29 3.87
C GLY A 380 -19.56 7.65 3.57
N PHE A 381 -18.24 7.77 3.73
CA PHE A 381 -17.51 8.99 3.41
C PHE A 381 -17.51 9.32 1.91
N GLU A 382 -17.43 8.32 1.04
CA GLU A 382 -17.49 8.53 -0.41
C GLU A 382 -18.89 9.01 -0.82
N ARG A 383 -19.94 8.42 -0.26
CA ARG A 383 -21.32 8.88 -0.47
C ARG A 383 -21.51 10.30 0.04
N GLN A 384 -21.07 10.60 1.26
CA GLN A 384 -21.11 11.97 1.80
C GLN A 384 -20.31 12.93 0.92
N ALA A 385 -19.18 12.48 0.36
CA ALA A 385 -18.38 13.30 -0.52
C ALA A 385 -19.12 13.65 -1.82
N GLN A 386 -19.86 12.69 -2.39
CA GLN A 386 -20.71 12.88 -3.57
C GLN A 386 -21.92 13.77 -3.27
N GLU A 387 -22.52 13.67 -2.08
CA GLU A 387 -23.65 14.50 -1.65
C GLU A 387 -23.19 15.92 -1.24
N SER A 388 -21.94 16.09 -0.82
CA SER A 388 -21.42 17.39 -0.40
C SER A 388 -20.96 18.24 -1.58
N HIS A 389 -21.50 19.45 -1.68
CA HIS A 389 -20.97 20.46 -2.61
C HIS A 389 -19.69 21.13 -2.10
N LEU A 390 -19.29 20.85 -0.86
CA LEU A 390 -18.20 21.55 -0.20
C LEU A 390 -16.82 21.07 -0.68
N LEU A 391 -16.66 19.76 -0.94
CA LEU A 391 -15.40 19.19 -1.42
C LEU A 391 -15.03 19.63 -2.85
N PRO A 392 -15.98 19.66 -3.83
CA PRO A 392 -15.67 20.17 -5.17
C PRO A 392 -15.31 21.66 -5.19
N ILE A 393 -15.88 22.46 -4.28
CA ILE A 393 -15.63 23.91 -4.20
C ILE A 393 -14.25 24.19 -3.59
N TYR A 394 -13.79 23.37 -2.64
CA TYR A 394 -12.50 23.53 -1.97
C TYR A 394 -11.62 22.29 -2.14
N PRO A 395 -11.15 21.99 -3.37
CA PRO A 395 -10.30 20.84 -3.62
C PRO A 395 -8.91 21.05 -3.01
N ILE A 396 -8.34 19.99 -2.44
CA ILE A 396 -6.95 20.00 -2.00
C ILE A 396 -6.05 19.65 -3.17
N SER A 397 -5.15 20.56 -3.49
CA SER A 397 -4.05 20.28 -4.42
C SER A 397 -3.19 19.15 -3.85
N LEU A 398 -3.06 18.04 -4.60
CA LEU A 398 -2.22 16.88 -4.26
C LEU A 398 -0.80 17.22 -3.72
N PRO A 399 -0.12 18.32 -4.15
CA PRO A 399 1.17 18.73 -3.59
C PRO A 399 1.13 19.12 -2.10
N ASP A 400 0.03 19.67 -1.59
CA ASP A 400 -0.07 20.13 -0.19
C ASP A 400 -0.36 19.00 0.80
N LEU A 401 -1.03 17.93 0.35
CA LEU A 401 -1.13 16.67 1.09
C LEU A 401 0.26 16.07 1.32
N HIS A 402 1.14 16.15 0.31
CA HIS A 402 2.50 15.66 0.42
C HIS A 402 3.40 16.60 1.25
N ARG A 403 3.20 17.92 1.18
CA ARG A 403 3.97 18.89 1.96
C ARG A 403 3.72 18.79 3.47
N ARG A 404 2.47 18.61 3.91
CA ARG A 404 2.16 18.32 5.33
C ARG A 404 2.64 16.94 5.79
N GLN A 405 2.77 15.99 4.87
CA GLN A 405 3.29 14.65 5.16
C GLN A 405 4.83 14.60 5.15
N CYS A 406 5.48 15.53 4.45
CA CYS A 406 6.94 15.71 4.39
C CYS A 406 7.54 16.34 5.65
N ASP A 407 6.75 17.04 6.47
CA ASP A 407 7.20 17.49 7.80
C ASP A 407 7.39 16.31 8.78
N SER A 408 6.91 15.12 8.41
CA SER A 408 7.16 13.85 9.10
C SER A 408 7.93 12.88 8.21
N SER A 409 9.26 13.09 8.08
CA SER A 409 10.30 12.08 7.80
C SER A 409 9.81 10.75 7.18
N THR A 410 9.53 10.73 5.89
CA THR A 410 9.12 9.52 5.16
C THR A 410 10.28 8.52 5.04
N SER A 411 10.32 7.58 5.99
CA SER A 411 11.07 6.33 5.92
C SER A 411 10.37 5.38 4.93
N PHE A 412 11.13 4.57 4.20
CA PHE A 412 10.61 3.49 3.32
C PHE A 412 9.63 2.54 4.05
N ALA A 413 9.76 2.40 5.37
CA ALA A 413 8.80 1.67 6.20
C ALA A 413 7.40 2.32 6.23
N ASP A 414 7.31 3.64 6.13
CA ASP A 414 6.06 4.41 6.13
C ASP A 414 5.39 4.39 4.74
N THR A 415 6.15 4.16 3.64
CA THR A 415 5.57 3.91 2.31
C THR A 415 4.93 2.53 2.20
N VAL A 416 5.47 1.53 2.91
CA VAL A 416 4.85 0.19 2.99
C VAL A 416 3.71 0.15 4.01
N SER A 417 3.76 0.99 5.06
CA SER A 417 2.71 1.10 6.09
C SER A 417 1.57 2.06 5.71
N SER A 418 1.81 3.07 4.87
CA SER A 418 0.77 3.97 4.35
C SER A 418 -0.19 3.29 3.38
N GLN A 419 0.22 2.17 2.77
CA GLN A 419 -0.68 1.28 2.03
C GLN A 419 -1.68 0.56 2.95
N GLY A 420 -1.46 0.61 4.27
CA GLY A 420 -2.39 0.16 5.31
C GLY A 420 -2.93 1.28 6.21
N ARG A 421 -2.67 2.57 5.92
CA ARG A 421 -3.36 3.65 6.63
C ARG A 421 -4.81 3.68 6.15
N PRO A 422 -5.79 3.67 7.07
CA PRO A 422 -7.19 3.60 6.71
C PRO A 422 -7.55 4.82 5.87
N ASP A 423 -8.16 4.58 4.70
CA ASP A 423 -8.61 5.64 3.79
C ASP A 423 -9.46 6.71 4.49
N LEU A 424 -10.13 6.35 5.60
CA LEU A 424 -10.84 7.27 6.49
C LEU A 424 -9.98 8.46 6.96
N TYR A 425 -8.71 8.24 7.28
CA TYR A 425 -7.82 9.32 7.72
C TYR A 425 -7.60 10.33 6.58
N ARG A 426 -7.44 9.83 5.35
CA ARG A 426 -7.29 10.67 4.15
C ARG A 426 -8.57 11.46 3.91
N HIS A 427 -9.74 10.82 3.98
CA HIS A 427 -11.03 11.51 3.87
C HIS A 427 -11.18 12.58 4.96
N GLY A 428 -10.86 12.27 6.22
CA GLY A 428 -10.93 13.21 7.33
C GLY A 428 -10.07 14.46 7.14
N ILE A 429 -8.84 14.33 6.61
CA ILE A 429 -8.01 15.49 6.27
C ILE A 429 -8.67 16.34 5.19
N ILE A 430 -9.23 15.69 4.15
CA ILE A 430 -9.82 16.42 3.03
C ILE A 430 -11.01 17.25 3.50
N TRP A 431 -11.89 16.62 4.28
CA TRP A 431 -13.04 17.27 4.89
C TRP A 431 -12.67 18.39 5.85
N ALA A 432 -11.66 18.19 6.72
CA ALA A 432 -11.21 19.21 7.66
C ALA A 432 -10.68 20.46 6.94
N HIS A 433 -9.89 20.28 5.88
CA HIS A 433 -9.39 21.39 5.09
C HIS A 433 -10.50 22.10 4.32
N ALA A 434 -11.40 21.34 3.70
CA ALA A 434 -12.51 21.92 2.94
C ALA A 434 -13.42 22.74 3.89
N ALA A 435 -13.74 22.20 5.08
CA ALA A 435 -14.52 22.91 6.09
C ALA A 435 -13.81 24.18 6.57
N GLN A 436 -12.49 24.13 6.81
CA GLN A 436 -11.71 25.30 7.18
C GLN A 436 -11.70 26.36 6.07
N SER A 437 -11.59 25.93 4.81
CA SER A 437 -11.59 26.81 3.64
C SER A 437 -12.95 27.47 3.43
N ALA A 438 -14.03 26.70 3.59
CA ALA A 438 -15.40 27.21 3.57
C ALA A 438 -15.63 28.24 4.69
N GLY A 439 -15.18 27.95 5.91
CA GLY A 439 -15.27 28.87 7.04
C GLY A 439 -14.54 30.19 6.78
N ARG A 440 -13.33 30.13 6.22
CA ARG A 440 -12.57 31.32 5.80
C ARG A 440 -13.30 32.10 4.71
N ALA A 441 -13.80 31.43 3.68
CA ALA A 441 -14.53 32.09 2.61
C ALA A 441 -15.81 32.79 3.10
N THR A 442 -16.55 32.16 4.03
CA THR A 442 -17.73 32.80 4.63
C THR A 442 -17.33 33.99 5.52
N MET A 443 -16.24 33.87 6.27
CA MET A 443 -15.71 34.97 7.08
C MET A 443 -15.31 36.16 6.20
N ASP A 444 -14.61 35.91 5.09
CA ASP A 444 -14.21 36.95 4.14
C ASP A 444 -15.42 37.66 3.52
N VAL A 445 -16.49 36.93 3.19
CA VAL A 445 -17.73 37.53 2.68
C VAL A 445 -18.39 38.42 3.74
N VAL A 446 -18.45 37.96 4.99
CA VAL A 446 -18.99 38.76 6.10
C VAL A 446 -18.15 40.02 6.33
N LEU A 447 -16.82 39.90 6.29
CA LEU A 447 -15.92 41.05 6.43
C LEU A 447 -16.13 42.06 5.29
N ARG A 448 -16.19 41.61 4.04
CA ARG A 448 -16.48 42.51 2.89
C ARG A 448 -17.85 43.18 3.00
N ASN A 449 -18.87 42.46 3.43
CA ASN A 449 -20.21 43.03 3.64
C ASN A 449 -20.22 44.06 4.78
N SER A 450 -19.47 43.80 5.85
CA SER A 450 -19.29 44.74 6.97
C SER A 450 -18.56 46.00 6.53
N GLU A 451 -17.47 45.87 5.75
CA GLU A 451 -16.73 46.98 5.16
C GLU A 451 -17.62 47.82 4.24
N MET A 452 -18.40 47.17 3.35
CA MET A 452 -19.35 47.86 2.47
C MET A 452 -20.45 48.57 3.28
N GLY A 453 -20.95 47.94 4.34
CA GLY A 453 -21.88 48.56 5.29
C GLY A 453 -21.29 49.81 5.94
N ASN A 454 -20.06 49.74 6.43
CA ASN A 454 -19.37 50.87 7.03
C ASN A 454 -19.09 52.01 6.03
N LEU A 455 -18.74 51.68 4.79
CA LEU A 455 -18.57 52.68 3.73
C LEU A 455 -19.89 53.38 3.42
N SER A 456 -20.98 52.62 3.30
CA SER A 456 -22.32 53.19 3.07
C SER A 456 -22.79 54.06 4.25
N LEU A 457 -22.50 53.66 5.49
CA LEU A 457 -22.81 54.45 6.68
C LEU A 457 -21.97 55.74 6.73
N SER A 458 -20.67 55.66 6.40
CA SER A 458 -19.81 56.84 6.30
C SER A 458 -20.30 57.80 5.21
N GLU A 459 -20.77 57.29 4.09
CA GLU A 459 -21.36 58.10 3.03
C GLU A 459 -22.66 58.78 3.49
N VAL A 460 -23.56 58.06 4.16
CA VAL A 460 -24.77 58.63 4.76
C VAL A 460 -24.42 59.69 5.80
N GLN A 461 -23.43 59.44 6.67
CA GLN A 461 -22.99 60.39 7.67
C GLN A 461 -22.41 61.67 7.04
N LYS A 462 -21.63 61.54 5.96
CA LYS A 462 -21.14 62.69 5.19
C LYS A 462 -22.30 63.47 4.55
N ASN A 463 -23.29 62.78 4.01
CA ASN A 463 -24.45 63.40 3.40
C ASN A 463 -25.34 64.09 4.44
N LEU A 464 -25.52 63.50 5.63
CA LEU A 464 -26.18 64.13 6.77
C LEU A 464 -25.42 65.38 7.23
N GLY A 465 -24.09 65.34 7.34
CA GLY A 465 -23.29 66.51 7.67
C GLY A 465 -23.38 67.63 6.63
N LYS A 466 -23.46 67.29 5.34
CA LYS A 466 -23.74 68.26 4.27
C LYS A 466 -25.13 68.88 4.40
N LEU A 467 -26.14 68.06 4.72
CA LEU A 467 -27.51 68.53 4.93
C LEU A 467 -27.60 69.43 6.17
N ASP A 468 -26.93 69.07 7.27
CA ASP A 468 -26.84 69.90 8.47
C ASP A 468 -26.11 71.22 8.19
N HIS A 469 -25.06 71.21 7.35
CA HIS A 469 -24.42 72.45 6.89
C HIS A 469 -25.36 73.31 6.03
N LEU A 470 -26.16 72.70 5.15
CA LEU A 470 -27.16 73.42 4.35
C LEU A 470 -28.26 74.02 5.23
N ILE A 471 -28.76 73.29 6.24
CA ILE A 471 -29.75 73.79 7.20
C ILE A 471 -29.13 74.86 8.11
N GLY A 472 -27.90 74.66 8.57
CA GLY A 472 -27.15 75.61 9.39
C GLY A 472 -26.84 76.91 8.65
N ASN A 473 -26.59 76.88 7.34
CA ASN A 473 -26.45 78.10 6.51
C ASN A 473 -27.78 78.82 6.28
N ILE A 474 -28.92 78.10 6.22
CA ILE A 474 -30.25 78.72 6.20
C ILE A 474 -30.52 79.45 7.53
N ALA A 475 -30.08 78.88 8.65
CA ALA A 475 -30.17 79.53 9.96
C ALA A 475 -29.13 80.65 10.17
N GLY A 476 -27.95 80.55 9.53
CA GLY A 476 -26.82 81.48 9.70
C GLY A 476 -26.89 82.77 8.88
N ASN A 477 -27.62 82.79 7.76
CA ASN A 477 -27.80 84.00 6.94
C ASN A 477 -29.09 84.78 7.23
N HIS A 478 -29.89 84.35 8.21
CA HIS A 478 -31.07 85.07 8.68
C HIS A 478 -30.99 85.42 10.17
N PHE A 479 -29.88 86.02 10.59
CA PHE A 479 -29.89 86.91 11.76
C PHE A 479 -30.46 88.28 11.39
N SER A 480 -31.70 88.28 10.91
CA SER A 480 -32.59 89.43 11.04
C SER A 480 -33.98 88.90 11.34
N ASN A 481 -34.38 89.06 12.59
CA ASN A 481 -35.72 88.83 13.16
C ASN A 481 -36.86 88.97 12.14
N SER A 482 -37.30 87.85 11.59
CA SER A 482 -38.61 87.68 11.00
C SER A 482 -38.80 86.18 10.81
N LYS A 483 -39.70 85.58 11.59
CA LYS A 483 -40.25 84.26 11.27
C LYS A 483 -41.05 84.42 9.98
N HIS A 484 -40.37 84.39 8.84
CA HIS A 484 -41.04 84.22 7.56
C HIS A 484 -41.26 82.72 7.40
N ASP A 485 -42.39 82.28 7.94
CA ASP A 485 -42.91 80.94 7.72
C ASP A 485 -43.17 80.77 6.22
N ILE A 486 -42.52 79.77 5.62
CA ILE A 486 -42.69 79.42 4.20
C ILE A 486 -44.16 79.06 3.90
N TRP A 487 -44.91 78.68 4.93
CA TRP A 487 -46.35 78.45 4.89
C TRP A 487 -47.18 79.72 4.68
N PHE A 488 -46.70 80.89 5.12
CA PHE A 488 -47.39 82.17 4.93
C PHE A 488 -47.37 82.62 3.45
N ASP A 489 -46.29 82.34 2.72
CA ASP A 489 -46.20 82.62 1.28
C ASP A 489 -47.07 81.67 0.45
N LEU A 490 -47.25 80.43 0.92
CA LEU A 490 -48.17 79.49 0.29
C LEU A 490 -49.63 79.91 0.53
N GLU A 491 -49.95 80.33 1.75
CA GLU A 491 -51.31 80.76 2.12
C GLU A 491 -51.70 82.05 1.38
N ARG A 492 -50.77 83.00 1.26
CA ARG A 492 -50.98 84.22 0.47
C ARG A 492 -51.15 83.94 -1.03
N ASN A 493 -50.39 82.99 -1.59
CA ASN A 493 -50.56 82.59 -2.99
C ASN A 493 -51.87 81.82 -3.24
N ILE A 494 -52.35 81.05 -2.24
CA ILE A 494 -53.64 80.39 -2.32
C ILE A 494 -54.78 81.41 -2.22
N GLU A 495 -54.62 82.46 -1.41
CA GLU A 495 -55.58 83.56 -1.30
C GLU A 495 -55.63 84.42 -2.56
N THR A 496 -54.50 84.72 -3.21
CA THR A 496 -54.50 85.45 -4.49
C THR A 496 -55.13 84.63 -5.62
N ILE A 497 -54.87 83.31 -5.67
CA ILE A 497 -55.53 82.42 -6.63
C ILE A 497 -57.03 82.33 -6.36
N LYS A 498 -57.46 82.29 -5.10
CA LYS A 498 -58.89 82.35 -4.74
C LYS A 498 -59.53 83.69 -5.11
N ALA A 499 -58.82 84.80 -4.94
CA ALA A 499 -59.32 86.13 -5.32
C ALA A 499 -59.46 86.28 -6.84
N GLU A 500 -58.49 85.79 -7.63
CA GLU A 500 -58.58 85.79 -9.10
C GLU A 500 -59.73 84.93 -9.63
N ILE A 501 -60.07 83.83 -8.95
CA ILE A 501 -61.19 82.96 -9.32
C ILE A 501 -62.55 83.62 -9.01
N ILE A 502 -62.64 84.47 -8.00
CA ILE A 502 -63.89 85.14 -7.59
C ILE A 502 -64.18 86.39 -8.44
N ASP A 503 -63.14 87.07 -8.96
CA ASP A 503 -63.31 88.21 -9.89
C ASP A 503 -63.55 87.78 -11.36
N SER A 504 -63.67 86.47 -11.62
CA SER A 504 -63.86 85.89 -12.95
C SER A 504 -65.27 85.33 -13.23
N ASP A 505 -66.22 85.50 -12.30
CA ASP A 505 -67.67 85.25 -12.46
C ASP A 505 -68.46 86.58 -12.37
#